data_AF-A4H9V8-F1
#
_entry.id   AF-A4H9V8-F1
#
_cell.length_a   1.000
_cell.length_b   1.000
_cell.length_c   1.000
_cell.angle_alpha   90.00
_cell.angle_beta   90.00
_cell.angle_gamma   90.00
#
_symmetry.space_group_name_H-M   'P 1'
#
loop_
_entity.id
_entity.type
_entity.pdbx_description
1 polymer ?
#
loop_
_entity_poly.entity_id
_entity_poly.type
_entity_poly.pdbx_seq_one_letter_code
_entity_poly.pdbx_strand_id
1 'polypeptide(L)'
;MEYIPNTDGLMRSTLRDTIRRLHRVRAKAGASDERENQESSGDPFQDLTNAFIQAATRTKNNINERNEGCRQHGQDHMAIQQSNEIRKDLRQMEGTLVELRKLVDEAEHRLAKENRKKKPKASKVQLLERNYEGRRSQYDNCVTALQNLQNMDAQRIEVGKGQINTAEEMQLGKRAQLRQQLLGMRRKDNGNGETLRPGDVELVDNTTGGGRLQDNETTKEQMQTIAAQDAKIEAGLSRLKEGVGRLHDLAIQIGSRIDIQNEMLDKSEQTMDKNTQQLRAVERRLKKFIKETRPMNCFLYLCCVTLIIALVGFFLVQFQVI
;
A
#
# COMPACT_ATOMS: atom_id res chain seq x y z
N MET A 1 -4.61 40.14 34.37
CA MET A 1 -3.56 39.13 34.15
C MET A 1 -3.17 39.21 32.68
N GLU A 2 -1.98 39.72 32.40
CA GLU A 2 -1.38 39.76 31.06
C GLU A 2 -0.86 38.37 30.71
N TYR A 3 -1.38 37.78 29.64
CA TYR A 3 -0.86 36.53 29.09
C TYR A 3 0.46 36.84 28.38
N ILE A 4 1.57 36.60 29.07
CA ILE A 4 2.90 36.62 28.46
C ILE A 4 3.01 35.33 27.63
N PRO A 5 3.20 35.41 26.30
CA PRO A 5 3.40 34.22 25.49
C PRO A 5 4.62 33.47 26.01
N ASN A 6 4.46 32.18 26.32
CA ASN A 6 5.56 31.31 26.76
C ASN A 6 6.72 31.42 25.75
N THR A 7 7.81 32.04 26.19
CA THR A 7 9.05 32.22 25.42
C THR A 7 9.61 30.90 24.89
N ASP A 8 9.29 29.80 25.57
CA ASP A 8 9.66 28.44 25.20
C ASP A 8 9.00 27.96 23.89
N GLY A 9 7.76 28.36 23.60
CA GLY A 9 7.09 28.03 22.34
C GLY A 9 7.75 28.72 21.15
N LEU A 10 8.17 29.98 21.33
CA LEU A 10 8.89 30.74 20.32
C LEU A 10 10.28 30.14 20.05
N MET A 11 11.03 29.79 21.10
CA MET A 11 12.35 29.18 20.97
C MET A 11 12.31 27.78 20.32
N ARG A 12 11.29 26.97 20.61
CA ARG A 12 11.10 25.68 19.93
C ARG A 12 10.76 25.85 18.46
N SER A 13 9.92 26.82 18.11
CA SER A 13 9.58 27.10 16.70
C SER A 13 10.80 27.54 15.89
N THR A 14 11.65 28.40 16.46
CA THR A 14 12.87 28.87 15.80
C THR A 14 13.91 27.75 15.70
N LEU A 15 14.04 26.90 16.72
CA LEU A 15 14.93 25.73 16.68
C LEU A 15 14.49 24.70 15.63
N ARG A 16 13.18 24.45 15.48
CA ARG A 16 12.67 23.54 14.45
C ARG A 16 12.86 24.10 13.05
N ASP A 17 12.70 25.42 12.87
CA ASP A 17 12.93 26.08 11.59
C ASP A 17 14.42 26.17 11.22
N THR A 18 15.32 26.34 12.19
CA THR A 18 16.75 26.22 11.94
C THR A 18 17.13 24.79 11.58
N ILE A 19 16.60 23.78 12.27
CA ILE A 19 16.79 22.36 11.91
C ILE A 19 16.27 22.09 10.48
N ARG A 20 15.07 22.55 10.12
CA ARG A 20 14.53 22.42 8.75
C ARG A 20 15.41 23.12 7.72
N ARG A 21 15.92 24.32 8.01
CA ARG A 21 16.89 25.01 7.14
C ARG A 21 18.16 24.20 6.98
N LEU A 22 18.66 23.60 8.06
CA LEU A 22 19.85 22.76 8.06
C LEU A 22 19.65 21.50 7.19
N HIS A 23 18.49 20.85 7.27
CA HIS A 23 18.13 19.77 6.36
C HIS A 23 18.05 20.22 4.90
N ARG A 24 17.49 21.41 4.60
CA ARG A 24 17.47 21.95 3.22
C ARG A 24 18.87 22.26 2.69
N VAL A 25 19.76 22.79 3.53
CA VAL A 25 21.16 23.05 3.18
C VAL A 25 21.89 21.73 2.92
N ARG A 26 21.66 20.73 3.78
CA ARG A 26 22.22 19.38 3.63
C ARG A 26 21.75 18.68 2.35
N ALA A 27 20.45 18.73 2.05
CA ALA A 27 19.90 18.21 0.80
C ALA A 27 20.46 18.93 -0.44
N LYS A 28 20.60 20.26 -0.39
CA LYS A 28 21.26 21.04 -1.46
C LYS A 28 22.76 20.74 -1.61
N ALA A 29 23.41 20.26 -0.54
CA ALA A 29 24.80 19.83 -0.54
C ALA A 29 25.00 18.39 -1.05
N GLY A 30 23.95 17.73 -1.55
CA GLY A 30 24.04 16.39 -2.14
C GLY A 30 24.09 15.26 -1.10
N ALA A 31 24.02 15.57 0.19
CA ALA A 31 23.72 14.59 1.22
C ALA A 31 22.20 14.38 1.22
N SER A 32 21.71 13.52 0.33
CA SER A 32 20.39 12.94 0.49
C SER A 32 20.37 12.24 1.85
N ASP A 33 19.51 12.70 2.77
CA ASP A 33 19.25 11.95 3.99
C ASP A 33 18.91 10.51 3.54
N GLU A 34 19.57 9.50 4.11
CA GLU A 34 19.54 8.08 3.72
C GLU A 34 18.12 7.47 3.57
N ARG A 35 17.07 8.24 3.88
CA ARG A 35 15.66 7.89 3.76
C ARG A 35 15.14 7.83 2.32
N GLU A 36 15.79 8.47 1.34
CA GLU A 36 15.32 8.49 -0.05
C GLU A 36 15.90 7.38 -0.95
N ASN A 37 16.95 6.67 -0.53
CA ASN A 37 17.47 5.50 -1.26
C ASN A 37 16.78 4.22 -0.79
N GLN A 38 15.46 4.16 -0.88
CA GLN A 38 14.82 2.86 -0.92
C GLN A 38 15.03 2.27 -2.30
N GLU A 39 15.97 1.33 -2.37
CA GLU A 39 16.13 0.47 -3.53
C GLU A 39 14.76 -0.11 -3.87
N SER A 40 14.24 0.24 -5.06
CA SER A 40 12.97 -0.29 -5.54
C SER A 40 13.06 -1.81 -5.53
N SER A 41 12.12 -2.47 -4.86
CA SER A 41 12.10 -3.92 -4.74
C SER A 41 11.81 -4.61 -6.09
N GLY A 42 11.51 -3.85 -7.14
CA GLY A 42 11.09 -4.34 -8.45
C GLY A 42 9.63 -4.79 -8.52
N ASP A 43 8.94 -4.95 -7.38
CA ASP A 43 7.48 -5.15 -7.32
C ASP A 43 6.78 -3.84 -6.92
N PRO A 44 6.02 -3.20 -7.82
CA PRO A 44 5.27 -1.98 -7.53
C PRO A 44 4.33 -2.12 -6.32
N PHE A 45 3.78 -3.31 -6.08
CA PHE A 45 2.89 -3.54 -4.95
C PHE A 45 3.64 -3.43 -3.61
N GLN A 46 4.86 -3.97 -3.56
CA GLN A 46 5.70 -3.95 -2.38
C GLN A 46 6.23 -2.54 -2.09
N ASP A 47 6.65 -1.82 -3.12
CA ASP A 47 7.14 -0.44 -3.00
C ASP A 47 6.03 0.48 -2.46
N LEU A 48 4.81 0.38 -2.99
CA LEU A 48 3.65 1.13 -2.49
C LEU A 48 3.28 0.74 -1.05
N THR A 49 3.37 -0.54 -0.70
CA THR A 49 3.09 -1.02 0.66
C THR A 49 4.12 -0.48 1.65
N ASN A 50 5.41 -0.48 1.29
CA ASN A 50 6.48 0.10 2.11
C ASN A 50 6.32 1.60 2.28
N ALA A 51 5.98 2.32 1.21
CA ALA A 51 5.67 3.74 1.26
C ALA A 51 4.48 4.03 2.18
N PHE A 52 3.43 3.20 2.11
CA PHE A 52 2.27 3.28 3.01
C PHE A 52 2.67 3.07 4.47
N ILE A 53 3.45 2.03 4.78
CA ILE A 53 3.91 1.72 6.16
C ILE A 53 4.71 2.90 6.75
N GLN A 54 5.57 3.53 5.95
CA GLN A 54 6.35 4.67 6.39
C GLN A 54 5.49 5.91 6.62
N ALA A 55 4.56 6.19 5.71
CA ALA A 55 3.60 7.27 5.88
C ALA A 55 2.73 7.05 7.13
N ALA A 56 2.28 5.82 7.37
CA ALA A 56 1.51 5.44 8.55
C ALA A 56 2.31 5.63 9.84
N THR A 57 3.57 5.20 9.86
CA THR A 57 4.47 5.35 11.01
C THR A 57 4.76 6.84 11.31
N ARG A 58 5.03 7.63 10.27
CA ARG A 58 5.20 9.09 10.39
C ARG A 58 3.94 9.75 10.94
N THR A 59 2.77 9.38 10.40
CA THR A 59 1.47 9.92 10.83
C THR A 59 1.20 9.59 12.29
N LYS A 60 1.43 8.35 12.72
CA LYS A 60 1.31 7.92 14.13
C LYS A 60 2.18 8.79 15.04
N ASN A 61 3.46 8.98 14.69
CA ASN A 61 4.39 9.79 15.48
C ASN A 61 3.94 11.26 15.55
N ASN A 62 3.46 11.82 14.43
CA ASN A 62 2.94 13.18 14.39
C ASN A 62 1.68 13.34 15.25
N ILE A 63 0.77 12.35 15.24
CA ILE A 63 -0.41 12.34 16.11
C ILE A 63 0.00 12.33 17.58
N ASN A 64 0.96 11.46 17.95
CA ASN A 64 1.44 11.34 19.32
C ASN A 64 2.14 12.61 19.80
N GLU A 65 3.06 13.16 19.00
CA GLU A 65 3.75 14.42 19.30
C GLU A 65 2.77 15.57 19.47
N ARG A 66 1.78 15.67 18.56
CA ARG A 66 0.73 16.69 18.65
C ARG A 66 -0.11 16.52 19.92
N ASN A 67 -0.56 15.31 20.22
CA ASN A 67 -1.41 15.05 21.38
C ASN A 67 -0.67 15.36 22.68
N GLU A 68 0.61 15.01 22.76
CA GLU A 68 1.46 15.34 23.91
C GLU A 68 1.70 16.85 24.02
N GLY A 69 2.01 17.52 22.90
CA GLY A 69 2.14 18.98 22.86
C GLY A 69 0.86 19.70 23.30
N CYS A 70 -0.31 19.21 22.87
CA CYS A 70 -1.61 19.75 23.28
C CYS A 70 -1.86 19.58 24.79
N ARG A 71 -1.43 18.47 25.38
CA ARG A 71 -1.56 18.24 26.84
C ARG A 71 -0.68 19.19 27.64
N GLN A 72 0.54 19.43 27.18
CA GLN A 72 1.53 20.24 27.89
C GLN A 72 1.30 21.75 27.72
N HIS A 73 0.86 22.18 26.54
CA HIS A 73 0.88 23.59 26.15
C HIS A 73 -0.46 24.13 25.63
N GLY A 74 -1.51 23.29 25.58
CA GLY A 74 -2.81 23.66 25.01
C GLY A 74 -2.80 23.68 23.49
N GLN A 75 -3.83 24.28 22.88
CA GLN A 75 -3.93 24.38 21.42
C GLN A 75 -3.10 25.56 20.90
N ASP A 76 -1.81 25.32 20.68
CA ASP A 76 -0.92 26.33 20.09
C ASP A 76 -0.90 26.27 18.55
N HIS A 77 -0.20 27.24 17.94
CA HIS A 77 0.01 27.27 16.48
C HIS A 77 0.70 26.00 15.96
N MET A 78 1.56 25.37 16.77
CA MET A 78 2.27 24.15 16.39
C MET A 78 1.32 22.96 16.26
N ALA A 79 0.36 22.82 17.17
CA ALA A 79 -0.67 21.78 17.12
C ALA A 79 -1.55 21.91 15.86
N ILE A 80 -1.83 23.15 15.43
CA ILE A 80 -2.56 23.42 14.17
C ILE A 80 -1.72 22.99 12.97
N GLN A 81 -0.42 23.36 12.94
CA GLN A 81 0.48 22.96 11.86
C GLN A 81 0.61 21.44 11.74
N GLN A 82 0.85 20.74 12.86
CA GLN A 82 0.92 19.28 12.91
C GLN A 82 -0.40 18.64 12.46
N SER A 83 -1.55 19.19 12.84
CA SER A 83 -2.85 18.70 12.37
C SER A 83 -3.00 18.79 10.84
N ASN A 84 -2.50 19.86 10.23
CA ASN A 84 -2.52 20.00 8.77
C ASN A 84 -1.58 19.00 8.08
N GLU A 85 -0.41 18.75 8.66
CA GLU A 85 0.52 17.72 8.18
C GLU A 85 -0.08 16.31 8.29
N ILE A 86 -0.70 15.97 9.41
CA ILE A 86 -1.41 14.69 9.61
C ILE A 86 -2.50 14.50 8.55
N ARG A 87 -3.34 15.51 8.30
CA ARG A 87 -4.39 15.44 7.26
C ARG A 87 -3.82 15.29 5.85
N LYS A 88 -2.66 15.89 5.58
CA LYS A 88 -1.97 15.73 4.29
C LYS A 88 -1.49 14.29 4.13
N ASP A 89 -0.88 13.72 5.16
CA ASP A 89 -0.39 12.34 5.16
C ASP A 89 -1.54 11.33 5.05
N LEU A 90 -2.66 11.54 5.76
CA LEU A 90 -3.87 10.71 5.65
C LEU A 90 -4.40 10.68 4.20
N ARG A 91 -4.50 11.84 3.54
CA ARG A 91 -4.93 11.91 2.13
C ARG A 91 -3.93 11.24 1.18
N GLN A 92 -2.63 11.36 1.46
CA GLN A 92 -1.61 10.66 0.68
C GLN A 92 -1.77 9.15 0.80
N MET A 93 -1.98 8.64 2.03
CA MET A 93 -2.22 7.22 2.29
C MET A 93 -3.50 6.71 1.61
N GLU A 94 -4.58 7.50 1.59
CA GLU A 94 -5.79 7.19 0.82
C GLU A 94 -5.49 7.04 -0.68
N GLY A 95 -4.67 7.94 -1.25
CA GLY A 95 -4.21 7.82 -2.63
C GLY A 95 -3.43 6.53 -2.88
N THR A 96 -2.48 6.20 -2.00
CA THR A 96 -1.71 4.95 -2.09
C THR A 96 -2.61 3.70 -1.99
N LEU A 97 -3.65 3.72 -1.14
CA LEU A 97 -4.62 2.62 -1.06
C LEU A 97 -5.40 2.43 -2.36
N VAL A 98 -5.75 3.51 -3.06
CA VAL A 98 -6.42 3.41 -4.37
C VAL A 98 -5.52 2.72 -5.38
N GLU A 99 -4.21 3.02 -5.38
CA GLU A 99 -3.24 2.37 -6.25
C GLU A 99 -3.02 0.89 -5.89
N LEU A 100 -2.87 0.59 -4.59
CA LEU A 100 -2.78 -0.79 -4.10
C LEU A 100 -4.01 -1.62 -4.50
N ARG A 101 -5.21 -1.04 -4.41
CA ARG A 101 -6.46 -1.70 -4.82
C ARG A 101 -6.42 -2.09 -6.30
N LYS A 102 -5.98 -1.19 -7.19
CA LYS A 102 -5.85 -1.51 -8.63
C LYS A 102 -4.94 -2.72 -8.87
N LEU A 103 -3.84 -2.82 -8.14
CA LEU A 103 -2.90 -3.95 -8.25
C LEU A 103 -3.48 -5.27 -7.69
N VAL A 104 -4.37 -5.19 -6.69
CA VAL A 104 -5.13 -6.36 -6.19
C VAL A 104 -6.16 -6.81 -7.23
N ASP A 105 -6.92 -5.87 -7.79
CA ASP A 105 -7.93 -6.13 -8.83
C ASP A 105 -7.28 -6.73 -10.10
N GLU A 106 -6.08 -6.27 -10.47
CA GLU A 106 -5.29 -6.86 -11.54
C GLU A 106 -4.89 -8.32 -11.24
N ALA A 107 -4.47 -8.62 -10.01
CA ALA A 107 -4.15 -9.99 -9.58
C ALA A 107 -5.40 -10.88 -9.65
N GLU A 108 -6.57 -10.38 -9.23
CA GLU A 108 -7.84 -11.07 -9.33
C GLU A 108 -8.21 -11.38 -10.79
N HIS A 109 -8.07 -10.38 -11.67
CA HIS A 109 -8.32 -10.56 -13.10
C HIS A 109 -7.40 -11.61 -13.73
N ARG A 110 -6.13 -11.69 -13.33
CA ARG A 110 -5.19 -12.72 -13.79
C ARG A 110 -5.63 -14.11 -13.34
N LEU A 111 -6.06 -14.26 -12.08
CA LEU A 111 -6.61 -15.51 -11.55
C LEU A 111 -7.88 -15.93 -12.31
N ALA A 112 -8.83 -15.01 -12.49
CA ALA A 112 -10.07 -15.26 -13.22
C ALA A 112 -9.82 -15.66 -14.68
N LYS A 113 -8.83 -15.03 -15.34
CA LYS A 113 -8.45 -15.37 -16.73
C LYS A 113 -7.89 -16.78 -16.84
N GLU A 114 -7.09 -17.24 -15.89
CA GLU A 114 -6.60 -18.63 -15.88
C GLU A 114 -7.72 -19.63 -15.58
N ASN A 115 -8.63 -19.32 -14.65
CA ASN A 115 -9.77 -20.17 -14.34
C ASN A 115 -10.75 -20.33 -15.51
N ARG A 116 -10.86 -19.34 -16.40
CA ARG A 116 -11.71 -19.41 -17.60
C ARG A 116 -11.16 -20.30 -18.72
N LYS A 117 -9.92 -20.79 -18.63
CA LYS A 117 -9.35 -21.66 -19.67
C LYS A 117 -10.00 -23.05 -19.64
N LYS A 118 -10.18 -23.68 -20.82
CA LYS A 118 -10.78 -25.02 -20.95
C LYS A 118 -10.04 -26.12 -20.19
N LYS A 119 -8.73 -25.95 -19.97
CA LYS A 119 -7.87 -26.86 -19.19
C LYS A 119 -6.90 -26.03 -18.34
N PRO A 120 -7.32 -25.55 -17.17
CA PRO A 120 -6.46 -24.76 -16.30
C PRO A 120 -5.35 -25.65 -15.70
N LYS A 121 -4.11 -25.15 -15.67
CA LYS A 121 -3.01 -25.83 -14.98
C LYS A 121 -3.19 -25.61 -13.47
N ALA A 122 -3.53 -26.66 -12.72
CA ALA A 122 -3.81 -26.58 -11.29
C ALA A 122 -2.71 -25.86 -10.48
N SER A 123 -1.43 -26.18 -10.76
CA SER A 123 -0.28 -25.53 -10.10
C SER A 123 -0.22 -24.02 -10.35
N LYS A 124 -0.58 -23.56 -11.55
CA LYS A 124 -0.58 -22.13 -11.90
C LYS A 124 -1.75 -21.40 -11.23
N VAL A 125 -2.93 -22.02 -11.20
CA VAL A 125 -4.10 -21.45 -10.52
C VAL A 125 -3.83 -21.29 -9.03
N GLN A 126 -3.32 -22.35 -8.37
CA GLN A 126 -2.99 -22.31 -6.95
C GLN A 126 -1.96 -21.22 -6.61
N LEU A 127 -0.98 -21.01 -7.49
CA LEU A 127 0.03 -19.96 -7.31
C LEU A 127 -0.57 -18.55 -7.41
N LEU A 128 -1.44 -18.33 -8.41
CA LEU A 128 -2.13 -17.05 -8.60
C LEU A 128 -3.13 -16.78 -7.48
N GLU A 129 -3.80 -17.81 -6.99
CA GLU A 129 -4.72 -17.73 -5.86
C GLU A 129 -3.98 -17.32 -4.59
N ARG A 130 -2.86 -17.98 -4.27
CA ARG A 130 -2.02 -17.60 -3.13
C ARG A 130 -1.45 -16.19 -3.27
N ASN A 131 -1.07 -15.77 -4.47
CA ASN A 131 -0.59 -14.41 -4.72
C ASN A 131 -1.71 -13.37 -4.50
N TYR A 132 -2.90 -13.63 -5.04
CA TYR A 132 -4.07 -12.76 -4.85
C TYR A 132 -4.46 -12.66 -3.37
N GLU A 133 -4.59 -13.78 -2.67
CA GLU A 133 -4.91 -13.79 -1.23
C GLU A 133 -3.87 -13.03 -0.41
N GLY A 134 -2.58 -13.20 -0.73
CA GLY A 134 -1.49 -12.47 -0.07
C GLY A 134 -1.61 -10.96 -0.26
N ARG A 135 -1.84 -10.50 -1.50
CA ARG A 135 -2.00 -9.07 -1.80
C ARG A 135 -3.28 -8.49 -1.19
N ARG A 136 -4.39 -9.22 -1.25
CA ARG A 136 -5.67 -8.84 -0.65
C ARG A 136 -5.56 -8.68 0.86
N SER A 137 -4.95 -9.65 1.54
CA SER A 137 -4.72 -9.60 2.99
C SER A 137 -3.88 -8.39 3.41
N GLN A 138 -2.83 -8.05 2.64
CA GLN A 138 -2.04 -6.86 2.92
C GLN A 138 -2.82 -5.57 2.69
N TYR A 139 -3.60 -5.50 1.62
CA TYR A 139 -4.49 -4.37 1.37
C TYR A 139 -5.47 -4.17 2.54
N ASP A 140 -6.13 -5.23 3.01
CA ASP A 140 -7.07 -5.18 4.14
C ASP A 140 -6.38 -4.71 5.44
N ASN A 141 -5.13 -5.14 5.67
CA ASN A 141 -4.32 -4.66 6.78
C ASN A 141 -4.00 -3.16 6.65
N CYS A 142 -3.66 -2.67 5.46
CA CYS A 142 -3.43 -1.24 5.22
C CYS A 142 -4.71 -0.41 5.41
N VAL A 143 -5.86 -0.89 4.95
CA VAL A 143 -7.17 -0.26 5.19
C VAL A 143 -7.46 -0.16 6.69
N THR A 144 -7.25 -1.26 7.42
CA THR A 144 -7.44 -1.29 8.88
C THR A 144 -6.50 -0.32 9.59
N ALA A 145 -5.23 -0.24 9.16
CA ALA A 145 -4.26 0.70 9.72
C ALA A 145 -4.67 2.16 9.49
N LEU A 146 -5.15 2.51 8.29
CA LEU A 146 -5.65 3.86 8.01
C LEU A 146 -6.86 4.21 8.89
N GLN A 147 -7.82 3.30 9.04
CA GLN A 147 -8.98 3.50 9.91
C GLN A 147 -8.57 3.73 11.37
N ASN A 148 -7.59 2.98 11.87
CA ASN A 148 -7.06 3.19 13.22
C ASN A 148 -6.41 4.57 13.37
N LEU A 149 -5.64 5.03 12.38
CA LEU A 149 -5.03 6.37 12.41
C LEU A 149 -6.08 7.48 12.33
N GLN A 150 -7.14 7.30 11.54
CA GLN A 150 -8.27 8.23 11.49
C GLN A 150 -9.00 8.28 12.84
N ASN A 151 -9.19 7.15 13.51
CA ASN A 151 -9.79 7.09 14.84
C ASN A 151 -8.92 7.80 15.89
N MET A 152 -7.59 7.61 15.85
CA MET A 152 -6.65 8.34 16.73
C MET A 152 -6.69 9.85 16.48
N ASP A 153 -6.81 10.29 15.22
CA ASP A 153 -6.93 11.72 14.91
C ASP A 153 -8.27 12.30 15.40
N ALA A 154 -9.36 11.54 15.27
CA ALA A 154 -10.70 11.94 15.71
C ALA A 154 -10.83 12.07 17.23
N GLN A 155 -10.16 11.22 18.02
CA GLN A 155 -10.17 11.26 19.49
C GLN A 155 -9.65 12.59 20.07
N ARG A 156 -8.91 13.39 19.29
CA ARG A 156 -8.56 14.77 19.63
C ARG A 156 -9.78 15.64 19.98
N ILE A 157 -10.92 15.39 19.34
CA ILE A 157 -12.09 16.27 19.42
C ILE A 157 -12.80 16.17 20.77
N GLU A 158 -12.65 15.06 21.51
CA GLU A 158 -13.43 14.85 22.73
C GLU A 158 -12.76 15.39 23.99
N VAL A 159 -11.43 15.32 24.09
CA VAL A 159 -10.69 15.83 25.26
C VAL A 159 -10.75 17.37 25.36
N GLY A 160 -10.99 18.07 24.25
CA GLY A 160 -11.12 19.53 24.20
C GLY A 160 -12.55 20.08 24.26
N LYS A 161 -13.59 19.23 24.38
CA LYS A 161 -14.99 19.69 24.42
C LYS A 161 -15.44 20.23 25.79
N GLY A 162 -14.60 20.10 26.81
CA GLY A 162 -14.73 20.90 28.02
C GLY A 162 -14.20 22.33 27.78
N GLN A 163 -15.06 23.21 27.26
CA GLN A 163 -14.86 24.67 27.24
C GLN A 163 -13.69 25.25 26.42
N ILE A 164 -13.69 25.10 25.09
CA ILE A 164 -12.93 26.04 24.24
C ILE A 164 -13.87 26.63 23.18
N ASN A 165 -14.41 27.81 23.48
CA ASN A 165 -15.08 28.69 22.54
C ASN A 165 -14.05 29.21 21.52
N THR A 166 -13.80 28.41 20.49
CA THR A 166 -12.91 28.72 19.35
C THR A 166 -13.25 30.06 18.67
N ALA A 167 -14.50 30.52 18.77
CA ALA A 167 -14.93 31.83 18.27
C ALA A 167 -14.51 33.01 19.18
N GLU A 168 -14.46 32.84 20.51
CA GLU A 168 -13.98 33.87 21.43
C GLU A 168 -12.44 33.96 21.42
N GLU A 169 -11.72 32.83 21.33
CA GLU A 169 -10.26 32.84 21.28
C GLU A 169 -9.71 33.50 20.00
N MET A 170 -10.36 33.29 18.85
CA MET A 170 -9.93 33.92 17.60
C MET A 170 -10.19 35.44 17.59
N GLN A 171 -11.22 35.91 18.32
CA GLN A 171 -11.48 37.34 18.51
C GLN A 171 -10.54 37.97 19.56
N LEU A 172 -10.21 37.25 20.64
CA LEU A 172 -9.24 37.69 21.65
C LEU A 172 -7.82 37.78 21.10
N GLY A 173 -7.41 36.85 20.23
CA GLY A 173 -6.11 36.90 19.54
C GLY A 173 -5.96 38.12 18.64
N LYS A 174 -6.99 38.46 17.84
CA LYS A 174 -7.00 39.68 17.01
C LYS A 174 -7.01 40.96 17.86
N ARG A 175 -7.74 40.98 18.98
CA ARG A 175 -7.82 42.13 19.88
C ARG A 175 -6.51 42.34 20.67
N ALA A 176 -5.81 41.26 21.02
CA ALA A 176 -4.49 41.31 21.64
C ALA A 176 -3.40 41.78 20.66
N GLN A 177 -3.43 41.32 19.40
CA GLN A 177 -2.51 41.79 18.35
C GLN A 177 -2.70 43.28 18.04
N LEU A 178 -3.96 43.75 17.99
CA LEU A 178 -4.26 45.18 17.83
C LEU A 178 -3.80 46.01 19.04
N ARG A 179 -3.92 45.46 20.25
CA ARG A 179 -3.49 46.12 21.49
C ARG A 179 -1.96 46.20 21.59
N GLN A 180 -1.24 45.21 21.07
CA GLN A 180 0.21 45.22 20.98
C GLN A 180 0.72 46.22 19.92
N GLN A 181 0.02 46.36 18.79
CA GLN A 181 0.27 47.44 17.82
C GLN A 181 -0.05 48.84 18.39
N LEU A 182 -1.09 48.97 19.21
CA LEU A 182 -1.44 50.24 19.86
C LEU A 182 -0.51 50.62 21.03
N LEU A 183 0.04 49.63 21.76
CA LEU A 183 1.02 49.86 22.81
C LEU A 183 2.40 50.24 22.25
N GLY A 184 2.76 49.76 21.06
CA GLY A 184 3.97 50.19 20.35
C GLY A 184 3.90 51.63 19.79
N MET A 185 2.72 52.24 19.72
CA MET A 185 2.52 53.61 19.21
C MET A 185 2.30 54.67 20.30
N ARG A 186 2.25 54.30 21.58
CA ARG A 186 2.05 55.28 22.66
C ARG A 186 3.39 55.85 23.15
N ARG A 187 4.03 56.69 22.33
CA ARG A 187 4.96 57.70 22.83
C ARG A 187 4.14 58.69 23.68
N LYS A 188 4.24 58.54 25.00
CA LYS A 188 3.77 59.54 25.94
C LYS A 188 4.94 60.46 26.25
N ASP A 189 4.94 61.58 25.55
CA ASP A 189 5.60 62.79 26.01
C ASP A 189 4.98 63.19 27.37
N ASN A 190 5.83 63.34 28.38
CA ASN A 190 5.71 64.33 29.44
C ASN A 190 6.86 64.13 30.44
N GLY A 191 7.62 65.21 30.62
CA GLY A 191 8.73 65.29 31.54
C GLY A 191 8.34 65.14 33.00
N ASN A 192 9.18 64.45 33.74
CA ASN A 192 9.96 65.03 34.84
C ASN A 192 10.93 63.94 35.32
N GLY A 193 12.17 64.35 35.52
CA GLY A 193 13.26 63.44 35.83
C GLY A 193 13.08 62.76 37.18
N GLU A 194 13.20 61.44 37.18
CA GLU A 194 13.79 60.70 38.28
C GLU A 194 14.31 59.35 37.79
N THR A 195 15.59 59.12 38.03
CA THR A 195 16.36 57.97 37.54
C THR A 195 16.09 56.78 38.47
N LEU A 196 15.16 55.90 38.10
CA LEU A 196 14.98 54.63 38.81
C LEU A 196 16.01 53.60 38.31
N ARG A 197 16.84 53.13 39.25
CA ARG A 197 17.87 52.10 39.06
C ARG A 197 17.23 50.73 38.77
N PRO A 198 17.89 49.87 37.96
CA PRO A 198 17.45 48.51 37.72
C PRO A 198 17.86 47.63 38.91
N GLY A 199 16.95 47.36 39.84
CA GLY A 199 17.26 46.55 41.02
C GLY A 199 16.04 45.96 41.75
N ASP A 200 14.91 46.65 41.80
CA ASP A 200 13.82 46.27 42.72
C ASP A 200 12.54 45.85 41.98
N VAL A 201 12.60 44.73 41.25
CA VAL A 201 11.39 43.97 40.90
C VAL A 201 11.50 42.60 41.57
N GLU A 202 10.98 42.52 42.79
CA GLU A 202 10.80 41.28 43.50
C GLU A 202 9.64 40.51 42.84
N LEU A 203 9.99 39.48 42.06
CA LEU A 203 9.05 38.52 41.49
C LEU A 203 8.53 37.61 42.60
N VAL A 204 7.40 37.97 43.18
CA VAL A 204 6.62 37.07 44.04
C VAL A 204 5.93 36.04 43.15
N ASP A 205 6.51 34.83 43.10
CA ASP A 205 5.93 33.66 42.47
C ASP A 205 4.75 33.15 43.31
N ASN A 206 3.54 33.49 42.88
CA ASN A 206 2.28 32.99 43.44
C ASN A 206 1.71 31.79 42.64
N THR A 207 2.54 31.00 41.95
CA THR A 207 2.07 29.80 41.23
C THR A 207 2.26 28.51 42.02
N THR A 208 1.78 28.47 43.27
CA THR A 208 1.42 27.19 43.93
C THR A 208 0.05 26.73 43.43
N GLY A 209 0.04 26.29 42.17
CA GLY A 209 -1.10 25.67 41.49
C GLY A 209 -0.72 24.37 40.79
N GLY A 210 0.32 23.68 41.27
CA GLY A 210 0.76 22.37 40.79
C GLY A 210 -0.14 21.25 41.31
N GLY A 211 -1.42 21.27 40.95
CA GLY A 211 -2.31 20.14 41.16
C GLY A 211 -1.89 18.99 40.26
N ARG A 212 -1.35 17.92 40.85
CA ARG A 212 -1.02 16.67 40.14
C ARG A 212 -2.29 16.12 39.49
N LEU A 213 -2.43 16.31 38.19
CA LEU A 213 -3.47 15.69 37.34
C LEU A 213 -3.30 14.16 37.19
N GLN A 214 -2.54 13.51 38.07
CA GLN A 214 -2.28 12.07 38.05
C GLN A 214 -3.42 11.24 38.68
N ASP A 215 -4.36 11.86 39.40
CA ASP A 215 -5.32 11.13 40.25
C ASP A 215 -6.79 11.17 39.76
N ASN A 216 -7.06 11.61 38.52
CA ASN A 216 -8.40 11.45 37.94
C ASN A 216 -8.54 10.05 37.33
N GLU A 217 -9.42 9.23 37.91
CA GLU A 217 -9.74 7.85 37.49
C GLU A 217 -10.14 7.78 36.00
N THR A 218 -10.81 8.82 35.50
CA THR A 218 -11.21 9.00 34.10
C THR A 218 -10.01 9.17 33.13
N THR A 219 -8.93 9.81 33.56
CA THR A 219 -7.69 9.95 32.76
C THR A 219 -6.97 8.61 32.62
N LYS A 220 -7.03 7.77 33.66
CA LYS A 220 -6.40 6.45 33.68
C LYS A 220 -7.07 5.47 32.72
N GLU A 221 -8.40 5.48 32.67
CA GLU A 221 -9.17 4.69 31.69
C GLU A 221 -8.87 5.13 30.25
N GLN A 222 -8.83 6.44 29.99
CA GLN A 222 -8.45 6.96 28.67
C GLN A 222 -7.02 6.56 28.28
N MET A 223 -6.08 6.61 29.22
CA MET A 223 -4.69 6.19 28.97
C MET A 223 -4.60 4.69 28.66
N GLN A 224 -5.41 3.84 29.30
CA GLN A 224 -5.50 2.42 28.96
C GLN A 224 -6.07 2.20 27.55
N THR A 225 -7.10 2.93 27.14
CA THR A 225 -7.65 2.79 25.78
C THR A 225 -6.66 3.20 24.70
N ILE A 226 -5.89 4.27 24.91
CA ILE A 226 -4.84 4.72 23.99
C ILE A 226 -3.72 3.68 23.92
N ALA A 227 -3.25 3.18 25.07
CA ALA A 227 -2.22 2.15 25.11
C ALA A 227 -2.66 0.85 24.40
N ALA A 228 -3.92 0.46 24.55
CA ALA A 228 -4.48 -0.70 23.87
C ALA A 228 -4.58 -0.50 22.34
N GLN A 229 -4.87 0.72 21.88
CA GLN A 229 -4.88 1.06 20.46
C GLN A 229 -3.46 1.12 19.87
N ASP A 230 -2.50 1.69 20.59
CA ASP A 230 -1.09 1.71 20.18
C ASP A 230 -0.55 0.29 20.01
N ALA A 231 -0.88 -0.62 20.93
CA ALA A 231 -0.52 -2.03 20.83
C ALA A 231 -1.14 -2.70 19.59
N LYS A 232 -2.40 -2.38 19.25
CA LYS A 232 -3.06 -2.89 18.04
C LYS A 232 -2.40 -2.38 16.76
N ILE A 233 -1.96 -1.13 16.73
CA ILE A 233 -1.30 -0.54 15.57
C ILE A 233 0.09 -1.15 15.40
N GLU A 234 0.84 -1.29 16.48
CA GLU A 234 2.16 -1.91 16.42
C GLU A 234 2.08 -3.36 15.96
N ALA A 235 1.10 -4.12 16.47
CA ALA A 235 0.81 -5.47 16.01
C ALA A 235 0.41 -5.49 14.52
N GLY A 236 -0.39 -4.52 14.07
CA GLY A 236 -0.78 -4.37 12.67
C GLY A 236 0.40 -4.04 11.74
N LEU A 237 1.25 -3.09 12.13
CA LEU A 237 2.44 -2.70 11.37
C LEU A 237 3.48 -3.82 11.33
N SER A 238 3.69 -4.53 12.45
CA SER A 238 4.56 -5.69 12.51
C SER A 238 4.06 -6.82 11.61
N ARG A 239 2.75 -7.11 11.64
CA ARG A 239 2.12 -8.09 10.75
C ARG A 239 2.21 -7.70 9.28
N LEU A 240 2.07 -6.41 8.96
CA LEU A 240 2.29 -5.88 7.62
C LEU A 240 3.73 -6.11 7.17
N LYS A 241 4.71 -5.76 8.01
CA LYS A 241 6.14 -5.95 7.72
C LYS A 241 6.50 -7.42 7.49
N GLU A 242 6.01 -8.32 8.34
CA GLU A 242 6.18 -9.77 8.18
C GLU A 242 5.45 -10.30 6.94
N GLY A 243 4.26 -9.77 6.65
CA GLY A 243 3.51 -10.08 5.44
C GLY A 243 4.28 -9.70 4.18
N VAL A 244 4.87 -8.50 4.15
CA VAL A 244 5.70 -8.01 3.04
C VAL A 244 6.92 -8.91 2.83
N GLY A 245 7.61 -9.31 3.90
CA GLY A 245 8.71 -10.28 3.82
C GLY A 245 8.29 -11.61 3.20
N ARG A 246 7.15 -12.17 3.63
CA ARG A 246 6.61 -13.42 3.06
C ARG A 246 6.20 -13.29 1.59
N LEU A 247 5.69 -12.13 1.16
CA LEU A 247 5.38 -11.90 -0.25
C LEU A 247 6.65 -11.76 -1.09
N HIS A 248 7.71 -11.17 -0.56
CA HIS A 248 9.01 -11.11 -1.24
C HIS A 248 9.56 -12.52 -1.50
N ASP A 249 9.58 -13.37 -0.47
CA ASP A 249 9.98 -14.77 -0.60
C ASP A 249 9.09 -15.53 -1.59
N LEU A 250 7.78 -15.26 -1.55
CA LEU A 250 6.82 -15.86 -2.47
C LEU A 250 7.00 -15.33 -3.90
N ALA A 251 7.34 -14.06 -4.09
CA ALA A 251 7.62 -13.47 -5.39
C ALA A 251 8.91 -14.06 -5.99
N ILE A 252 9.95 -14.28 -5.18
CA ILE A 252 11.17 -15.00 -5.58
C ILE A 252 10.84 -16.45 -5.97
N GLN A 253 10.00 -17.14 -5.18
CA GLN A 253 9.54 -18.49 -5.53
C GLN A 253 8.68 -18.50 -6.80
N ILE A 254 7.83 -17.50 -7.01
CA ILE A 254 7.05 -17.36 -8.25
C ILE A 254 7.98 -17.14 -9.43
N GLY A 255 8.96 -16.23 -9.32
CA GLY A 255 9.95 -15.94 -10.36
C GLY A 255 10.68 -17.20 -10.78
N SER A 256 11.30 -17.89 -9.84
CA SER A 256 12.01 -19.15 -10.12
C SER A 256 11.09 -20.25 -10.69
N ARG A 257 9.83 -20.35 -10.25
CA ARG A 257 8.86 -21.29 -10.84
C ARG A 257 8.41 -20.90 -12.23
N ILE A 258 8.30 -19.61 -12.54
CA ILE A 258 7.99 -19.13 -13.90
C ILE A 258 9.14 -19.47 -14.84
N ASP A 259 10.38 -19.27 -14.41
CA ASP A 259 11.56 -19.61 -15.21
C ASP A 259 11.62 -21.11 -15.52
N ILE A 260 11.41 -21.95 -14.50
CA ILE A 260 11.32 -23.42 -14.68
C ILE A 260 10.14 -23.79 -15.60
N GLN A 261 9.00 -23.11 -15.48
CA GLN A 261 7.83 -23.38 -16.34
C GLN A 261 8.02 -22.91 -17.78
N ASN A 262 8.78 -21.84 -18.02
CA ASN A 262 9.17 -21.41 -19.36
C ASN A 262 10.09 -22.44 -20.00
N GLU A 263 11.10 -22.93 -19.27
CA GLU A 263 11.96 -24.01 -19.75
C GLU A 263 11.16 -25.30 -20.06
N MET A 264 10.15 -25.62 -19.24
CA MET A 264 9.26 -26.75 -19.48
C MET A 264 8.31 -26.52 -20.68
N LEU A 265 7.92 -25.27 -20.94
CA LEU A 265 7.15 -24.87 -22.12
C LEU A 265 7.98 -25.03 -23.39
N ASP A 266 9.23 -24.59 -23.40
CA ASP A 266 10.14 -24.77 -24.53
C ASP A 266 10.36 -26.26 -24.84
N LYS A 267 10.54 -27.10 -23.80
CA LYS A 267 10.61 -28.56 -23.94
C LYS A 267 9.31 -29.15 -24.50
N SER A 268 8.16 -28.64 -24.08
CA SER A 268 6.86 -29.08 -24.58
C SER A 268 6.64 -28.66 -26.04
N GLU A 269 7.07 -27.46 -26.43
CA GLU A 269 7.01 -26.96 -27.81
C GLU A 269 7.90 -27.82 -28.72
N GLN A 270 9.15 -28.10 -28.31
CA GLN A 270 10.02 -29.03 -29.02
C GLN A 270 9.43 -30.44 -29.16
N THR A 271 8.73 -30.93 -28.13
CA THR A 271 8.07 -32.24 -28.18
C THR A 271 6.85 -32.22 -29.10
N MET A 272 6.08 -31.12 -29.11
CA MET A 272 4.96 -30.93 -30.02
C MET A 272 5.44 -30.86 -31.47
N ASP A 273 6.54 -30.17 -31.75
CA ASP A 273 7.16 -30.14 -33.07
C ASP A 273 7.62 -31.52 -33.52
N LYS A 274 8.27 -32.29 -32.63
CA LYS A 274 8.65 -33.69 -32.92
C LYS A 274 7.42 -34.55 -33.23
N ASN A 275 6.36 -34.44 -32.44
CA ASN A 275 5.12 -35.19 -32.67
C ASN A 275 4.44 -34.76 -33.99
N THR A 276 4.48 -33.47 -34.33
CA THR A 276 3.92 -32.95 -35.58
C THR A 276 4.74 -33.45 -36.79
N GLN A 277 6.07 -33.51 -36.66
CA GLN A 277 6.94 -34.11 -37.68
C GLN A 277 6.70 -35.61 -37.83
N GLN A 278 6.52 -36.34 -36.73
CA GLN A 278 6.16 -37.76 -36.75
C GLN A 278 4.80 -37.99 -37.40
N LEU A 279 3.78 -37.19 -37.06
CA LEU A 279 2.46 -37.24 -37.70
C LEU A 279 2.54 -36.98 -39.20
N ARG A 280 3.31 -35.98 -39.64
CA ARG A 280 3.57 -35.74 -41.07
C ARG A 280 4.30 -36.92 -41.74
N ALA A 281 5.24 -37.56 -41.06
CA ALA A 281 5.94 -38.73 -41.57
C ALA A 281 4.99 -39.94 -41.70
N VAL A 282 4.12 -40.14 -40.71
CA VAL A 282 3.08 -41.19 -40.73
C VAL A 282 2.08 -40.91 -41.85
N GLU A 283 1.58 -39.67 -42.00
CA GLU A 283 0.68 -39.30 -43.09
C GLU A 283 1.30 -39.57 -44.46
N ARG A 284 2.60 -39.25 -44.65
CA ARG A 284 3.32 -39.58 -45.89
C ARG A 284 3.43 -41.08 -46.12
N ARG A 285 3.74 -41.86 -45.08
CA ARG A 285 3.81 -43.33 -45.18
C ARG A 285 2.43 -43.91 -45.52
N LEU A 286 1.38 -43.43 -44.86
CA LEU A 286 0.00 -43.87 -45.09
C LEU A 286 -0.46 -43.53 -46.52
N LYS A 287 -0.14 -42.32 -47.02
CA LYS A 287 -0.36 -41.94 -48.43
C LYS A 287 0.41 -42.83 -49.41
N LYS A 288 1.65 -43.21 -49.11
CA LYS A 288 2.42 -44.16 -49.93
C LYS A 288 1.77 -45.54 -49.93
N PHE A 289 1.42 -46.09 -48.76
CA PHE A 289 0.73 -47.37 -48.64
C PHE A 289 -0.60 -47.39 -49.40
N ILE A 290 -1.42 -46.35 -49.29
CA ILE A 290 -2.67 -46.22 -50.05
C ILE A 290 -2.39 -46.18 -51.56
N LYS A 291 -1.33 -45.49 -52.00
CA LYS A 291 -0.97 -45.40 -53.42
C LYS A 291 -0.45 -46.74 -53.97
N GLU A 292 0.31 -47.49 -53.18
CA GLU A 292 0.84 -48.81 -53.55
C GLU A 292 -0.20 -49.94 -53.48
N THR A 293 -1.21 -49.84 -52.59
CA THR A 293 -2.32 -50.82 -52.53
C THR A 293 -3.40 -50.56 -53.58
N ARG A 294 -3.47 -49.36 -54.17
CA ARG A 294 -4.44 -49.00 -55.22
C ARG A 294 -4.40 -49.89 -56.47
N PRO A 295 -3.24 -50.27 -57.05
CA PRO A 295 -3.21 -51.14 -58.24
C PRO A 295 -3.58 -52.61 -57.97
N MET A 296 -3.36 -53.12 -56.75
CA MET A 296 -3.67 -54.52 -56.43
C MET A 296 -5.17 -54.82 -56.40
N ASN A 297 -5.99 -53.86 -55.95
CA ASN A 297 -7.44 -54.04 -55.94
C ASN A 297 -8.01 -54.12 -57.36
N CYS A 298 -7.44 -53.42 -58.34
CA CYS A 298 -7.92 -53.48 -59.74
C CYS A 298 -7.77 -54.89 -60.33
N PHE A 299 -6.62 -55.53 -60.12
CA PHE A 299 -6.38 -56.90 -60.61
C PHE A 299 -7.28 -57.93 -59.91
N LEU A 300 -7.50 -57.76 -58.59
CA LEU A 300 -8.37 -58.64 -57.81
C LEU A 300 -9.85 -58.48 -58.21
N TYR A 301 -10.33 -57.24 -58.44
CA TYR A 301 -11.65 -56.99 -59.00
C TYR A 301 -11.81 -57.59 -60.40
N LEU A 302 -10.81 -57.45 -61.27
CA LEU A 302 -10.86 -58.00 -62.63
C LEU A 302 -10.91 -59.53 -62.62
N CYS A 303 -10.13 -60.17 -61.73
CA CYS A 303 -10.15 -61.62 -61.52
C CYS A 303 -11.48 -62.12 -60.91
N CYS A 304 -12.07 -61.38 -59.96
CA CYS A 304 -13.39 -61.71 -59.42
C CYS A 304 -14.50 -61.55 -60.48
N VAL A 305 -14.46 -60.50 -61.30
CA VAL A 305 -15.45 -60.28 -62.37
C VAL A 305 -15.35 -61.38 -63.43
N THR A 306 -14.14 -61.79 -63.84
CA THR A 306 -13.98 -62.90 -64.80
C THR A 306 -14.49 -64.22 -64.23
N LEU A 307 -14.26 -64.49 -62.94
CA LEU A 307 -14.81 -65.67 -62.26
C LEU A 307 -16.35 -65.69 -62.23
N ILE A 308 -16.98 -64.54 -61.96
CA ILE A 308 -18.44 -64.42 -61.95
C ILE A 308 -19.01 -64.66 -63.36
N ILE A 309 -18.42 -64.07 -64.40
CA ILE A 309 -18.85 -64.29 -65.79
C ILE A 309 -18.68 -65.76 -66.18
N ALA A 310 -17.58 -66.40 -65.79
CA ALA A 310 -17.35 -67.82 -66.05
C ALA A 310 -18.40 -68.70 -65.35
N LEU A 311 -18.75 -68.41 -64.10
CA LEU A 311 -19.82 -69.12 -63.37
C LEU A 311 -21.18 -68.91 -64.03
N VAL A 312 -21.55 -67.66 -64.36
CA VAL A 312 -22.83 -67.36 -65.02
C VAL A 312 -22.91 -68.04 -66.38
N GLY A 313 -21.84 -68.02 -67.17
CA GLY A 313 -21.76 -68.74 -68.45
C GLY A 313 -21.91 -70.25 -68.27
N PHE A 314 -21.25 -70.83 -67.26
CA PHE A 314 -21.39 -72.25 -66.92
C PHE A 314 -22.83 -72.62 -66.53
N PHE A 315 -23.49 -71.78 -65.72
CA PHE A 315 -24.90 -71.98 -65.36
C PHE A 315 -25.83 -71.84 -66.58
N LEU A 316 -25.61 -70.87 -67.47
CA LEU A 316 -26.42 -70.71 -68.68
C LEU A 316 -26.33 -71.91 -69.63
N VAL A 317 -25.14 -72.51 -69.76
CA VAL A 317 -24.94 -73.75 -70.55
C VAL A 317 -25.62 -74.95 -69.89
N GLN A 318 -25.51 -75.10 -68.56
CA GLN A 318 -26.18 -76.17 -67.82
C GLN A 318 -27.71 -76.08 -67.86
N PHE A 319 -28.26 -74.86 -67.85
CA PHE A 319 -29.71 -74.64 -67.89
C PHE A 319 -30.31 -74.72 -69.30
N GLN A 320 -29.51 -74.98 -70.34
CA GLN A 320 -29.98 -75.25 -71.70
C GLN A 320 -30.98 -74.18 -72.21
N VAL A 321 -30.73 -72.92 -71.86
CA VAL A 321 -31.50 -71.76 -72.34
C VAL A 321 -30.95 -71.28 -73.71
N ILE A 322 -29.89 -71.92 -74.20
CA ILE A 322 -29.41 -71.88 -75.59
C ILE A 322 -29.19 -73.34 -76.03
#